data_AF-A0A013TV13-F1
#
_entry.id   AF-A0A013TV13-F1
#
_cell.length_a   1.000
_cell.length_b   1.000
_cell.length_c   1.000
_cell.angle_alpha   90.00
_cell.angle_beta   90.00
_cell.angle_gamma   90.00
#
_symmetry.space_group_name_H-M   'P 1'
#
loop_
_entity.id
_entity.type
_entity.pdbx_description
1 polymer ?
#
loop_
_entity_poly.entity_id
_entity_poly.type
_entity_poly.pdbx_seq_one_letter_code
_entity_poly.pdbx_strand_id
1 'polypeptide(L)' 'MIVNIVNEWHIATAVNGNEINVRIVPHVRKQNSLDGYRWVEVGKKIQLQSGEEIELNQDGKSFYAGFNQLYRLNTYC' A
#
# COMPACT_ATOMS: atom_id res chain seq x y z
N MET A 1 14.52 -4.67 12.85
CA MET A 1 13.21 -5.23 13.23
C MET A 1 12.31 -5.14 12.01
N ILE A 2 11.95 -6.26 11.40
CA ILE A 2 10.95 -6.26 10.33
C ILE A 2 9.61 -6.16 11.03
N VAL A 3 9.06 -4.95 11.12
CA VAL A 3 7.76 -4.73 11.74
C VAL A 3 6.72 -5.36 10.82
N ASN A 4 5.89 -6.24 11.37
CA ASN A 4 4.76 -6.88 10.67
C ASN A 4 3.64 -5.85 10.43
N ILE A 5 3.88 -4.85 9.59
CA ILE A 5 2.94 -3.72 9.32
C ILE A 5 1.83 -4.14 8.33
N VAL A 6 1.98 -5.30 7.68
CA VAL A 6 1.09 -5.77 6.62
C VAL A 6 -0.20 -6.35 7.22
N ASN A 7 -1.34 -6.02 6.61
CA ASN A 7 -2.69 -6.41 7.01
C ASN A 7 -3.23 -5.79 8.33
N GLU A 8 -2.49 -4.86 8.93
CA GLU A 8 -2.99 -4.02 10.02
C GLU A 8 -3.52 -2.67 9.49
N TRP A 9 -4.45 -2.06 10.22
CA TRP A 9 -4.95 -0.71 9.90
C TRP A 9 -4.02 0.36 10.49
N HIS A 10 -3.71 1.35 9.66
CA HIS A 10 -2.81 2.47 9.93
C HIS A 10 -3.48 3.78 9.54
N ILE A 11 -3.01 4.87 10.14
CA ILE A 11 -3.41 6.22 9.74
C ILE A 11 -2.45 6.75 8.68
N ALA A 12 -3.01 7.20 7.56
CA ALA A 12 -2.30 7.97 6.56
C ALA A 12 -2.77 9.43 6.60
N THR A 13 -1.83 10.37 6.48
CA THR A 13 -2.10 11.81 6.62
C THR A 13 -1.79 12.53 5.31
N ALA A 14 -2.70 13.41 4.87
CA ALA A 14 -2.50 14.31 3.75
C ALA A 14 -1.84 15.62 4.20
N VAL A 15 -1.35 16.41 3.23
CA VAL A 15 -0.65 17.68 3.49
C VAL A 15 -1.50 18.73 4.24
N ASN A 16 -2.83 18.62 4.16
CA ASN A 16 -3.78 19.49 4.86
C ASN A 16 -4.18 18.95 6.24
N GLY A 17 -3.56 17.86 6.72
CA GLY A 17 -3.88 17.22 7.99
C GLY A 17 -5.09 16.28 7.96
N ASN A 18 -5.71 16.06 6.80
CA ASN A 18 -6.75 15.03 6.68
C ASN A 18 -6.15 13.64 6.92
N GLU A 19 -6.83 12.83 7.74
CA GLU A 19 -6.41 11.49 8.09
C GLU A 19 -7.41 10.44 7.60
N ILE A 20 -6.89 9.34 7.08
CA ILE A 20 -7.68 8.18 6.66
C ILE A 20 -7.10 6.88 7.19
N ASN A 21 -7.98 5.91 7.47
CA ASN A 21 -7.58 4.55 7.79
C ASN A 21 -7.26 3.76 6.53
N VAL A 22 -6.10 3.14 6.50
CA VAL A 22 -5.61 2.32 5.39
C VAL A 22 -4.90 1.08 5.91
N ARG A 23 -4.79 0.04 5.09
CA ARG A 23 -3.93 -1.11 5.39
C ARG A 23 -2.93 -1.35 4.27
N ILE A 24 -1.73 -1.79 4.61
CA ILE A 24 -0.74 -2.20 3.62
C ILE A 24 -1.00 -3.65 3.26
N VAL A 25 -1.16 -3.94 1.97
CA VAL A 25 -1.44 -5.29 1.44
C VAL A 25 -0.36 -5.72 0.43
N PRO A 26 -0.07 -7.02 0.28
CA PRO A 26 0.88 -7.48 -0.72
C PRO A 26 0.36 -7.21 -2.14
N HIS A 27 1.21 -6.63 -2.99
CA HIS A 27 0.93 -6.59 -4.42
C HIS A 27 1.46 -7.88 -5.06
N VAL A 28 0.56 -8.77 -5.45
CA VAL A 28 0.92 -10.01 -6.13
C VAL A 28 0.67 -9.92 -7.63
N ARG A 29 1.58 -10.49 -8.42
CA ARG A 29 1.41 -10.68 -9.88
C ARG A 29 1.63 -12.13 -10.26
N LYS A 30 0.89 -12.58 -11.26
CA LYS A 30 1.09 -13.88 -11.88
C LYS A 30 2.33 -13.81 -12.77
N GLN A 31 3.29 -14.70 -12.53
CA GLN A 31 4.53 -14.79 -13.30
C GLN A 31 4.74 -16.21 -13.83
N ASN A 32 5.40 -16.30 -14.99
CA ASN A 32 5.86 -17.56 -15.55
C ASN A 32 6.96 -18.18 -14.65
N SER A 33 6.99 -19.49 -14.59
CA SER A 33 7.98 -20.31 -13.90
C SER A 33 8.18 -21.63 -14.65
N LEU A 34 9.19 -22.41 -14.27
CA LEU A 34 9.48 -23.70 -14.88
C LEU A 34 8.32 -24.70 -14.75
N ASP A 35 7.55 -24.61 -13.66
CA ASP A 35 6.41 -25.49 -13.37
C ASP A 35 5.06 -24.89 -13.82
N GLY A 36 5.07 -23.88 -14.70
CA GLY A 36 3.88 -23.15 -15.14
C GLY A 36 3.80 -21.76 -14.54
N TYR A 37 2.69 -21.40 -13.87
CA TYR A 37 2.51 -20.05 -13.32
C TYR A 37 2.55 -20.05 -11.80
N ARG A 38 3.15 -19.00 -11.22
CA ARG A 38 3.10 -18.74 -9.78
C ARG A 38 2.68 -17.31 -9.48
N TRP A 39 2.04 -17.10 -8.33
CA TRP A 39 1.80 -15.77 -7.79
C TRP A 39 3.03 -15.34 -7.01
N VAL A 40 3.58 -14.19 -7.36
CA VAL A 40 4.78 -13.63 -6.73
C VAL A 40 4.41 -12.28 -6.16
N GLU A 41 4.78 -12.03 -4.91
CA GLU A 41 4.75 -10.69 -4.35
C GLU A 41 5.79 -9.84 -5.06
N VAL A 42 5.34 -8.78 -5.72
CA VAL A 42 6.18 -7.85 -6.49
C VAL A 42 6.26 -6.46 -5.83
N GLY A 43 5.62 -6.29 -4.68
CA GLY A 43 5.61 -5.03 -3.95
C GLY A 43 4.48 -5.00 -2.92
N LYS A 44 4.11 -3.78 -2.52
CA LYS A 44 3.00 -3.51 -1.61
C LYS A 44 2.02 -2.53 -2.27
N LYS A 45 0.78 -2.57 -1.79
CA LYS A 45 -0.31 -1.66 -2.13
C LYS A 45 -0.95 -1.14 -0.85
N ILE A 46 -1.73 -0.07 -1.00
CA ILE A 46 -2.62 0.43 0.03
C ILE A 46 -4.01 -0.10 -0.24
N GLN A 47 -4.71 -0.56 0.79
CA GLN A 47 -6.14 -0.75 0.72
C GLN A 47 -6.87 0.27 1.59
N LEU A 48 -7.86 0.94 0.99
CA LEU A 48 -8.79 1.82 1.69
C LEU A 48 -9.84 1.01 2.47
N GLN A 49 -10.55 1.66 3.40
CA GLN A 49 -11.69 1.04 4.10
C GLN A 49 -12.80 0.56 3.16
N SER A 50 -12.93 1.15 1.97
CA SER A 50 -13.85 0.70 0.92
C SER A 50 -13.47 -0.67 0.33
N GLY A 51 -12.25 -1.15 0.56
CA GLY A 51 -11.68 -2.33 -0.08
C GLY A 51 -10.91 -2.04 -1.37
N GLU A 52 -10.95 -0.80 -1.87
CA GLU A 52 -10.18 -0.36 -3.04
C GLU A 52 -8.68 -0.46 -2.78
N GLU A 53 -7.94 -1.02 -3.74
CA GLU A 53 -6.48 -1.13 -3.69
C GLU A 53 -5.79 -0.11 -4.59
N ILE A 54 -4.87 0.64 -4.00
CA ILE A 54 -4.14 1.74 -4.61
C ILE A 54 -2.65 1.41 -4.61
N GLU A 55 -1.97 1.72 -5.72
CA GLU A 55 -0.52 1.59 -5.81
C GLU A 55 0.20 2.63 -4.93
N LEU A 56 1.26 2.18 -4.28
CA LEU A 56 2.19 3.10 -3.63
C LEU A 56 3.02 3.84 -4.69
N ASN A 57 3.40 5.07 -4.38
CA ASN A 57 4.41 5.80 -5.13
C ASN A 57 5.79 5.13 -4.97
N GLN A 58 6.74 5.53 -5.81
CA GLN A 58 8.10 4.96 -5.83
C GLN A 58 8.87 5.13 -4.51
N ASP A 59 8.45 6.05 -3.64
CA ASP A 59 9.04 6.23 -2.31
C ASP A 59 8.62 5.15 -1.30
N GLY A 60 7.66 4.29 -1.65
CA GLY A 60 7.16 3.19 -0.83
C GLY A 60 6.35 3.61 0.40
N LYS A 61 6.09 4.91 0.58
CA LYS A 61 5.44 5.46 1.78
C LYS A 61 4.33 6.48 1.52
N SER A 62 4.12 6.86 0.26
CA SER A 62 3.04 7.76 -0.15
C SER A 62 2.19 7.17 -1.27
N PHE A 63 0.96 7.67 -1.42
CA PHE A 63 0.01 7.24 -2.45
C PHE A 63 -1.03 8.33 -2.72
N TYR A 64 -1.71 8.24 -3.87
CA TYR A 64 -2.80 9.14 -4.24
C TYR A 64 -4.15 8.44 -4.07
N ALA A 65 -5.04 8.96 -3.22
CA ALA A 65 -6.40 8.45 -3.04
C ALA A 65 -7.44 9.14 -3.94
N GLY A 66 -6.98 10.02 -4.83
CA GLY A 66 -7.81 10.83 -5.73
C GLY A 66 -6.97 11.89 -6.44
N PHE A 67 -7.62 12.69 -7.29
CA PHE A 67 -6.94 13.76 -8.03
C PHE A 67 -6.29 14.77 -7.09
N ASN A 68 -4.96 14.87 -7.13
CA ASN A 68 -4.14 15.73 -6.25
C ASN A 68 -4.33 15.47 -4.74
N GLN A 69 -4.79 14.27 -4.35
CA GLN A 69 -4.95 13.89 -2.94
C GLN A 69 -3.83 12.95 -2.50
N LEU A 70 -2.65 13.51 -2.21
CA LEU A 70 -1.48 12.78 -1.73
C LEU A 70 -1.58 12.50 -0.23
N TYR A 71 -1.46 11.24 0.16
CA TYR A 71 -1.36 10.77 1.54
C TYR A 71 0.00 10.13 1.80
N ARG A 72 0.43 10.14 3.07
CA ARG A 72 1.67 9.51 3.54
C ARG A 72 1.41 8.63 4.75
N LEU A 73 2.12 7.51 4.83
CA LEU A 73 2.13 6.63 5.98
C LEU A 73 3.07 7.21 7.04
N ASN A 74 2.57 7.48 8.25
CA ASN A 74 3.38 8.02 9.34
C ASN A 74 4.34 6.99 9.96
N THR A 75 4.07 5.69 9.77
CA THR A 75 4.84 4.57 10.35
C THR A 75 6.25 4.39 9.75
N TYR A 76 6.67 5.24 8.80
CA TYR A 76 7.98 5.20 8.14
C TYR A 76 8.86 6.45 8.40
N CYS A 77 8.52 7.26 9.41
CA CYS A 77 9.29 8.41 9.86
C CYS A 77 9.89 8.18 11.25
#